data_AF-A0AAW2M8G8-F1
#
_entry.id   AF-A0AAW2M8G8-F1
#
_cell.length_a   1.000
_cell.length_b   1.000
_cell.length_c   1.000
_cell.angle_alpha   90.00
_cell.angle_beta   90.00
_cell.angle_gamma   90.00
#
_symmetry.space_group_name_H-M   'P 1'
#
loop_
_entity.id
_entity.type
_entity.pdbx_description
1 polymer ?
#
loop_
_entity_poly.entity_id
_entity_poly.type
_entity_poly.pdbx_seq_one_letter_code
_entity_poly.pdbx_strand_id
1 'polypeptide(L)'
;MVLRGKQGFRKVDPDRWEFANEGFLRGQKHLLKSISRRKPAHGQPQHQQQPNGQSSAVGPCVEVGKFGLEEEVERLKRDKNVLMQELVRLRQQQQSTDGQLQAMVQRLQGMEQRQQQMMSFLAKAVNSPGFLAQFMQQPSDGSRRITEANKKRRLKQDGVSDDDSVTPLTVRLSNTNL
;
A
#
# COMPACT_ATOMS: atom_id res chain seq x y z
N MET A 1 -5.53 -8.94 -16.46
CA MET A 1 -6.90 -9.13 -16.99
C MET A 1 -7.54 -10.31 -16.27
N VAL A 2 -8.70 -10.09 -15.64
CA VAL A 2 -9.53 -11.16 -15.06
C VAL A 2 -10.00 -12.06 -16.20
N LEU A 3 -9.41 -13.25 -16.32
CA LEU A 3 -9.86 -14.26 -17.27
C LEU A 3 -11.22 -14.79 -16.81
N ARG A 4 -12.27 -14.11 -17.27
CA ARG A 4 -13.65 -14.57 -17.21
C ARG A 4 -13.81 -15.73 -18.22
N GLY A 5 -13.23 -16.89 -17.90
CA GLY A 5 -13.33 -18.12 -18.67
C GLY A 5 -13.88 -19.24 -17.80
N LYS A 6 -15.19 -19.48 -17.84
CA LYS A 6 -15.92 -20.52 -17.09
C LYS A 6 -15.53 -21.98 -17.45
N GLN A 7 -14.35 -22.24 -18.02
CA GLN A 7 -14.00 -23.56 -18.59
C GLN A 7 -12.51 -23.91 -18.48
N GLY A 8 -11.91 -23.83 -17.28
CA GLY A 8 -10.50 -24.20 -17.06
C GLY A 8 -10.20 -24.57 -15.60
N PHE A 9 -8.99 -25.03 -15.29
CA PHE A 9 -8.59 -25.35 -13.93
C PHE A 9 -8.46 -24.08 -13.07
N ARG A 10 -8.95 -24.10 -11.83
CA ARG A 10 -8.67 -23.06 -10.83
C ARG A 10 -7.87 -23.66 -9.69
N LYS A 11 -6.90 -22.89 -9.20
CA LYS A 11 -6.08 -23.29 -8.06
C LYS A 11 -6.86 -22.99 -6.78
N VAL A 12 -7.22 -24.04 -6.05
CA VAL A 12 -7.96 -23.93 -4.78
C VAL A 12 -7.00 -24.09 -3.60
N ASP A 13 -5.89 -24.81 -3.80
CA ASP A 13 -4.84 -25.06 -2.82
C ASP A 13 -3.45 -25.06 -3.51
N PRO A 14 -2.34 -24.66 -2.84
CA PRO A 14 -0.97 -24.81 -3.32
C PRO A 14 -0.66 -26.10 -4.10
N ASP A 15 -1.19 -27.24 -3.66
CA ASP A 15 -0.91 -28.57 -4.23
C ASP A 15 -2.08 -29.17 -5.03
N ARG A 16 -3.21 -28.44 -5.14
CA ARG A 16 -4.44 -28.99 -5.71
C ARG A 16 -5.04 -28.10 -6.79
N TRP A 17 -5.11 -28.67 -7.99
CA TRP A 17 -5.84 -28.10 -9.12
C TRP A 17 -7.21 -28.76 -9.21
N GLU A 18 -8.28 -27.95 -9.13
CA GLU A 18 -9.63 -28.40 -9.43
C GLU A 18 -10.09 -27.82 -10.77
N PHE A 19 -10.99 -28.54 -11.45
CA PHE A 19 -11.64 -28.00 -12.64
C PHE A 19 -12.68 -26.94 -12.21
N ALA A 20 -12.76 -25.81 -12.93
CA ALA A 20 -13.80 -24.81 -12.68
C ALA A 20 -15.21 -25.26 -13.14
N ASN A 21 -15.34 -26.47 -13.68
CA ASN A 21 -16.62 -27.07 -14.03
C ASN A 21 -17.08 -27.99 -12.90
N GLU A 22 -18.14 -27.60 -12.20
CA GLU A 22 -18.77 -28.34 -11.09
C GLU A 22 -19.19 -29.77 -11.50
N GLY A 23 -19.37 -30.04 -12.79
CA GLY A 23 -19.66 -31.38 -13.32
C GLY A 23 -18.45 -32.32 -13.40
N PHE A 24 -17.22 -31.84 -13.18
CA PHE A 24 -15.97 -32.59 -13.36
C PHE A 24 -15.16 -32.68 -12.05
N LEU A 25 -15.59 -33.57 -11.15
CA LEU A 25 -14.88 -33.86 -9.89
C LEU A 25 -14.29 -35.27 -9.90
N ARG A 26 -13.05 -35.42 -9.39
CA ARG A 26 -12.34 -36.70 -9.33
C ARG A 26 -13.17 -37.72 -8.53
N GLY A 27 -13.44 -38.87 -9.13
CA GLY A 27 -14.19 -39.97 -8.49
C GLY A 27 -15.72 -39.87 -8.61
N GLN A 28 -16.27 -38.75 -9.09
CA GLN A 28 -17.71 -38.56 -9.22
C GLN A 28 -18.20 -38.65 -10.67
N LYS A 29 -18.21 -39.89 -11.21
CA LYS A 29 -18.61 -40.15 -12.61
C LYS A 29 -20.06 -39.73 -12.94
N HIS A 30 -20.95 -39.71 -11.95
CA HIS A 30 -22.36 -39.36 -12.16
C HIS A 30 -22.54 -37.90 -12.61
N LEU A 31 -21.63 -37.01 -12.22
CA LEU A 31 -21.66 -35.59 -12.58
C LEU A 31 -21.29 -35.34 -14.05
N LEU A 32 -20.56 -36.26 -14.70
CA LEU A 32 -20.17 -36.12 -16.10
C LEU A 32 -21.36 -36.02 -17.06
N LYS A 33 -22.54 -36.52 -16.64
CA LYS A 33 -23.78 -36.46 -17.43
C LYS A 33 -24.28 -35.02 -17.63
N SER A 34 -23.93 -34.09 -16.73
CA SER A 34 -24.33 -32.68 -16.84
C SER A 34 -23.41 -31.87 -17.77
N ILE A 35 -22.24 -32.41 -18.14
CA ILE A 35 -21.30 -31.75 -19.03
C ILE A 35 -21.70 -32.02 -20.48
N SER A 36 -22.37 -31.05 -21.12
CA SER A 36 -22.66 -31.09 -22.54
C SER A 36 -21.50 -30.52 -23.37
N ARG A 37 -21.09 -31.24 -24.43
CA ARG A 37 -20.14 -30.72 -25.42
C ARG A 37 -20.86 -29.68 -26.27
N ARG A 38 -20.29 -28.47 -26.37
CA ARG A 38 -20.76 -27.49 -27.36
C ARG A 38 -20.56 -28.08 -28.75
N LYS A 39 -21.64 -28.24 -29.50
CA LYS A 39 -21.55 -28.60 -30.93
C LYS A 39 -20.79 -27.47 -31.66
N PRO A 40 -19.82 -27.77 -32.52
CA PRO A 40 -19.22 -26.75 -33.36
C PRO A 40 -20.33 -26.11 -34.19
N ALA A 41 -20.42 -24.78 -34.15
CA ALA A 41 -21.33 -24.02 -34.99
C ALA A 41 -20.75 -23.94 -36.41
N HIS A 42 -20.75 -25.05 -37.15
CA HIS A 42 -20.58 -25.09 -38.60
C HIS A 42 -21.10 -26.45 -39.11
N GLY A 43 -22.11 -26.42 -39.98
CA GLY A 43 -22.60 -27.58 -40.72
C GLY A 43 -24.03 -27.98 -40.39
N GLN A 44 -24.95 -27.64 -41.30
CA GLN A 44 -26.30 -28.17 -41.40
C GLN A 44 -26.35 -29.71 -41.38
N PRO A 45 -27.49 -30.34 -41.04
CA PRO A 45 -27.71 -31.74 -41.35
C PRO A 45 -28.13 -31.85 -42.82
N GLN A 46 -27.22 -32.33 -43.69
CA GLN A 46 -27.63 -32.94 -44.96
C GLN A 46 -26.96 -34.30 -45.12
N HIS A 47 -27.83 -35.31 -45.04
CA HIS A 47 -27.90 -36.50 -45.89
C HIS A 47 -26.65 -37.35 -46.19
N GLN A 48 -26.70 -38.58 -45.67
CA GLN A 48 -26.46 -39.88 -46.33
C GLN A 48 -25.34 -40.07 -47.39
N GLN A 49 -24.58 -41.15 -47.13
CA GLN A 49 -23.81 -42.05 -48.01
C GLN A 49 -22.27 -41.86 -48.09
N GLN A 50 -21.57 -42.88 -47.57
CA GLN A 50 -20.21 -43.33 -47.91
C GLN A 50 -20.21 -44.07 -49.29
N PRO A 51 -19.08 -44.57 -49.85
CA PRO A 51 -17.65 -44.58 -49.40
C PRO A 51 -16.61 -44.20 -50.50
N ASN A 52 -15.37 -43.81 -50.14
CA ASN A 52 -14.12 -44.46 -50.64
C ASN A 52 -12.82 -43.80 -50.14
N GLY A 53 -11.86 -44.63 -49.75
CA GLY A 53 -10.48 -44.62 -50.28
C GLY A 53 -9.48 -43.53 -49.87
N GLN A 54 -8.60 -43.88 -48.92
CA GLN A 54 -7.15 -43.58 -48.87
C GLN A 54 -6.66 -42.12 -48.97
N SER A 55 -6.09 -41.60 -47.88
CA SER A 55 -4.77 -40.96 -47.92
C SER A 55 -4.19 -40.82 -46.50
N SER A 56 -2.97 -41.33 -46.37
CA SER A 56 -2.05 -41.01 -45.28
C SER A 56 -1.67 -39.53 -45.39
N ALA A 57 -1.97 -38.73 -44.38
CA ALA A 57 -1.42 -37.39 -44.23
C ALA A 57 -1.22 -37.08 -42.74
N VAL A 58 0.04 -37.22 -42.34
CA VAL A 58 0.59 -36.70 -41.09
C VAL A 58 0.38 -35.19 -41.04
N GLY A 59 -0.42 -34.69 -40.10
CA GLY A 59 -0.49 -33.26 -39.71
C GLY A 59 -1.06 -32.29 -40.77
N PRO A 60 -1.74 -31.23 -40.32
CA PRO A 60 -0.97 -30.13 -39.78
C PRO A 60 -1.31 -29.96 -38.31
N CYS A 61 -0.31 -30.14 -37.44
CA CYS A 61 -0.36 -29.36 -36.21
C CYS A 61 -0.36 -27.89 -36.67
N VAL A 62 -1.48 -27.20 -36.50
CA VAL A 62 -1.46 -25.74 -36.56
C VAL A 62 -0.55 -25.34 -35.41
N GLU A 63 0.69 -24.99 -35.73
CA GLU A 63 1.56 -24.25 -34.84
C GLU A 63 0.78 -22.96 -34.51
N VAL A 64 0.07 -22.98 -33.38
CA VAL A 64 -0.52 -21.80 -32.77
C VAL A 64 0.68 -20.97 -32.31
N GLY A 65 1.22 -20.23 -33.28
CA GLY A 65 2.48 -19.53 -33.18
C GLY A 65 2.50 -18.56 -32.00
N LYS A 66 3.72 -18.28 -31.55
CA LYS A 66 4.19 -17.42 -30.45
C LYS A 66 3.55 -16.02 -30.27
N PHE A 67 2.50 -15.67 -31.00
CA PHE A 67 1.93 -14.32 -31.04
C PHE A 67 1.35 -13.84 -29.70
N GLY A 68 0.80 -14.73 -28.87
CA GLY A 68 0.26 -14.34 -27.56
C GLY A 68 1.29 -14.33 -26.42
N LEU A 69 2.37 -15.12 -26.54
CA LEU A 69 3.36 -15.24 -25.47
C LEU A 69 4.25 -14.00 -25.38
N GLU A 70 4.60 -13.39 -26.52
CA GLU A 70 5.41 -12.17 -26.53
C GLU A 70 4.64 -11.00 -25.90
N GLU A 71 3.37 -10.82 -26.26
CA GLU A 71 2.51 -9.79 -25.67
C GLU A 71 2.31 -10.01 -24.16
N GLU A 72 2.13 -11.27 -23.74
CA GLU A 72 2.03 -11.65 -22.33
C GLU A 72 3.31 -11.30 -21.57
N VAL A 73 4.48 -11.60 -22.14
CA VAL A 73 5.78 -11.27 -21.55
C VAL A 73 5.93 -9.76 -21.39
N GLU A 74 5.59 -8.98 -22.42
CA GLU A 74 5.65 -7.51 -22.34
C GLU A 74 4.66 -6.93 -21.34
N ARG A 75 3.48 -7.53 -21.20
CA ARG A 75 2.53 -7.17 -20.15
C ARG A 75 3.07 -7.48 -18.76
N LEU A 76 3.61 -8.68 -18.55
CA LEU A 76 4.20 -9.08 -17.28
C LEU A 76 5.41 -8.22 -16.91
N LYS A 77 6.23 -7.79 -17.87
CA LYS A 77 7.31 -6.82 -17.63
C LYS A 77 6.77 -5.49 -17.13
N ARG A 78 5.70 -4.96 -17.74
CA ARG A 78 5.03 -3.73 -17.28
C ARG A 78 4.45 -3.89 -15.89
N ASP A 79 3.71 -4.96 -15.64
CA ASP A 79 3.09 -5.24 -14.34
C ASP A 79 4.14 -5.40 -13.24
N LYS A 80 5.24 -6.13 -13.51
CA LYS A 80 6.39 -6.24 -12.61
C LYS A 80 6.95 -4.86 -12.26
N ASN A 81 7.14 -3.98 -13.24
CA ASN A 81 7.69 -2.65 -13.00
C ASN A 81 6.75 -1.78 -12.15
N VAL A 82 5.43 -1.88 -12.35
CA VAL A 82 4.44 -1.20 -11.50
C VAL A 82 4.49 -1.75 -10.07
N LEU A 83 4.50 -3.08 -9.91
CA LEU A 83 4.58 -3.72 -8.60
C LEU A 83 5.88 -3.36 -7.87
N MET A 84 7.00 -3.25 -8.59
CA MET A 84 8.28 -2.85 -8.03
C MET A 84 8.26 -1.40 -7.53
N GLN A 85 7.60 -0.49 -8.27
CA GLN A 85 7.39 0.89 -7.82
C GLN A 85 6.48 0.96 -6.59
N GLU A 86 5.38 0.22 -6.57
CA GLU A 86 4.50 0.15 -5.40
C GLU A 86 5.22 -0.44 -4.18
N LEU A 87 6.07 -1.46 -4.37
CA LEU A 87 6.89 -2.01 -3.30
C LEU A 87 7.79 -0.94 -2.69
N VAL A 88 8.51 -0.18 -3.52
CA VAL A 88 9.38 0.90 -3.04
C VAL A 88 8.57 1.98 -2.32
N ARG A 89 7.43 2.39 -2.89
CA ARG A 89 6.53 3.38 -2.29
C ARG A 89 6.03 2.92 -0.92
N LEU A 90 5.57 1.67 -0.81
CA LEU A 90 5.12 1.09 0.45
C LEU A 90 6.24 1.00 1.47
N ARG A 91 7.46 0.63 1.05
CA ARG A 91 8.62 0.60 1.94
C ARG A 91 8.96 1.99 2.49
N GLN A 92 8.91 3.01 1.63
CA GLN A 92 9.16 4.39 2.04
C GLN A 92 8.07 4.90 2.99
N GLN A 93 6.81 4.55 2.72
CA GLN A 93 5.69 4.87 3.59
C GLN A 93 5.85 4.20 4.96
N GLN A 94 6.19 2.91 5.01
CA GLN A 94 6.45 2.17 6.23
C GLN A 94 7.55 2.85 7.06
N GLN A 95 8.69 3.18 6.44
CA GLN A 95 9.79 3.87 7.14
C GLN A 95 9.37 5.23 7.71
N SER A 96 8.56 6.00 6.97
CA SER A 96 8.02 7.27 7.46
C SER A 96 7.11 7.07 8.67
N THR A 97 6.20 6.11 8.60
CA THR A 97 5.30 5.75 9.71
C THR A 97 6.07 5.28 10.94
N ASP A 98 7.08 4.44 10.76
CA ASP A 98 7.93 3.95 11.84
C ASP A 98 8.68 5.12 12.53
N GLY A 99 9.19 6.07 11.73
CA GLY A 99 9.82 7.29 12.25
C GLY A 99 8.84 8.17 13.06
N GLN A 100 7.61 8.34 12.57
CA GLN A 100 6.56 9.06 13.29
C GLN A 100 6.20 8.38 14.62
N LEU A 101 6.09 7.05 14.61
CA LEU A 101 5.81 6.26 15.81
C LEU A 101 6.94 6.40 16.84
N GLN A 102 8.20 6.32 16.40
CA GLN A 102 9.35 6.52 17.28
C GLN A 102 9.35 7.92 17.90
N ALA A 103 9.06 8.96 17.13
CA ALA A 103 8.94 10.32 17.63
C ALA A 103 7.80 10.46 18.67
N MET A 104 6.67 9.79 18.44
CA MET A 104 5.57 9.76 19.40
C MET A 104 5.98 9.08 20.72
N VAL A 105 6.66 7.93 20.65
CA VAL A 105 7.16 7.21 21.83
C VAL A 105 8.11 8.09 22.66
N GLN A 106 9.09 8.75 22.02
CA GLN A 106 10.01 9.63 22.73
C GLN A 106 9.28 10.81 23.41
N ARG A 107 8.29 11.40 22.73
CA ARG A 107 7.47 12.47 23.32
C ARG A 107 6.69 11.98 24.54
N LEU A 108 6.06 10.80 24.45
CA LEU A 108 5.31 10.21 25.56
C LEU A 108 6.22 9.92 26.76
N GLN A 109 7.38 9.30 26.54
CA GLN A 109 8.36 9.06 27.60
C GLN A 109 8.82 10.35 28.27
N GLY A 110 9.09 11.41 27.49
CA GLY A 110 9.45 12.71 28.04
C GLY A 110 8.33 13.35 28.85
N MET A 111 7.07 13.17 28.45
CA MET A 111 5.90 13.63 29.21
C MET A 111 5.73 12.84 30.51
N GLU A 112 5.89 11.52 30.47
CA GLU A 112 5.79 10.63 31.63
C GLU A 112 6.86 10.97 32.67
N GLN A 113 8.12 11.16 32.25
CA GLN A 113 9.19 11.57 33.16
C GLN A 113 8.91 12.91 33.85
N ARG A 114 8.41 13.91 33.10
CA ARG A 114 8.02 15.21 33.69
C ARG A 114 6.87 15.06 34.68
N GLN A 115 5.88 14.23 34.36
CA GLN A 115 4.78 13.95 35.27
C GLN A 115 5.27 13.24 36.54
N GLN A 116 6.18 12.28 36.41
CA GLN A 116 6.77 11.58 37.57
C GLN A 116 7.56 12.55 38.46
N GLN A 117 8.32 13.49 37.88
CA GLN A 117 9.01 14.53 38.63
C GLN A 117 8.02 15.45 39.36
N MET A 118 6.98 15.92 38.68
CA MET A 118 5.94 16.75 39.28
C MET A 118 5.23 16.02 40.43
N MET A 119 4.85 14.76 40.22
CA MET A 119 4.27 13.91 41.26
C MET A 119 5.20 13.74 42.46
N SER A 120 6.50 13.54 42.22
CA SER A 120 7.49 13.44 43.31
C SER A 120 7.63 14.75 44.09
N PHE A 121 7.55 15.90 43.42
CA PHE A 121 7.57 17.21 44.05
C PHE A 121 6.32 17.42 44.90
N LEU A 122 5.14 17.13 44.35
CA LEU A 122 3.87 17.21 45.08
C LEU A 122 3.87 16.32 46.31
N ALA A 123 4.35 15.07 46.18
CA ALA A 123 4.48 14.17 47.31
C ALA A 123 5.39 14.74 48.41
N LYS A 124 6.53 15.34 48.06
CA LYS A 124 7.42 16.00 49.04
C LYS A 124 6.77 17.22 49.70
N ALA A 125 6.09 18.04 48.90
CA ALA A 125 5.40 19.24 49.35
C ALA A 125 4.26 18.93 50.34
N VAL A 126 3.49 17.87 50.10
CA VAL A 126 2.40 17.44 50.99
C VAL A 126 2.93 16.79 52.28
N ASN A 127 3.99 15.98 52.20
CA ASN A 127 4.55 15.29 53.37
C ASN A 127 5.46 16.17 54.22
N SER A 128 5.94 17.31 53.71
CA SER A 128 6.81 18.24 54.43
C SER A 128 6.39 19.70 54.18
N PRO A 129 5.49 20.27 55.01
CA PRO A 129 5.04 21.65 54.87
C PRO A 129 6.19 22.68 54.94
N GLY A 130 7.27 22.36 55.67
CA GLY A 130 8.47 23.20 55.78
C GLY A 130 9.30 23.29 54.49
N PHE A 131 9.27 22.25 53.64
CA PHE A 131 9.95 22.26 52.33
C PHE A 131 9.36 23.32 51.38
N LEU A 132 8.03 23.45 51.35
CA LEU A 132 7.34 24.52 50.62
C LEU A 132 7.63 25.89 51.21
N ALA A 133 7.64 26.00 52.54
CA ALA A 133 7.91 27.27 53.22
C ALA A 133 9.30 27.83 52.86
N GLN A 134 10.31 26.98 52.71
CA GLN A 134 11.65 27.39 52.29
C GLN A 134 11.71 27.80 50.82
N PHE A 135 10.89 27.19 49.95
CA PHE A 135 10.76 27.59 48.55
C PHE A 135 10.06 28.96 48.42
N MET A 136 8.99 29.20 49.18
CA MET A 136 8.27 30.48 49.19
C MET A 136 9.08 31.62 49.83
N GLN A 137 10.04 31.30 50.70
CA GLN A 137 10.92 32.26 51.37
C GLN A 137 12.18 32.59 50.57
N GLN A 138 12.43 31.97 49.41
CA GLN A 138 13.55 32.35 48.56
C GLN A 138 13.27 33.74 47.95
N PRO A 139 14.03 34.80 48.29
CA PRO A 139 13.87 36.09 47.64
C PRO A 139 14.19 35.95 46.16
N SER A 140 13.35 36.52 45.31
CA SER A 140 13.41 36.44 43.86
C SER A 140 14.55 37.27 43.24
N ASP A 141 15.80 37.06 43.62
CA ASP A 141 16.95 37.75 43.00
C ASP A 141 17.23 37.28 41.56
N GLY A 142 16.62 36.17 41.12
CA GLY A 142 16.76 35.62 39.77
C GLY A 142 15.74 36.09 38.73
N SER A 143 14.62 36.70 39.15
CA SER A 143 13.49 37.00 38.23
C SER A 143 13.78 38.19 37.30
N ARG A 144 14.86 38.95 37.53
CA ARG A 144 15.25 40.09 36.69
C ARG A 144 16.08 39.74 35.44
N ARG A 145 16.45 38.48 35.21
CA ARG A 145 17.40 38.14 34.11
C ARG A 145 16.81 37.41 32.89
N ILE A 146 15.51 37.12 32.82
CA ILE A 146 14.91 36.43 31.65
C ILE A 146 13.81 37.27 30.97
N THR A 147 13.90 38.60 31.05
CA THR A 147 12.96 39.52 30.36
C THR A 147 13.60 40.39 29.29
N GLU A 148 14.84 40.09 28.88
CA GLU A 148 15.54 40.81 27.80
C GLU A 148 16.07 39.88 26.70
N ALA A 149 15.19 39.14 26.04
CA ALA A 149 15.49 38.53 24.74
C ALA A 149 14.44 38.82 23.66
N ASN A 150 13.51 39.75 23.92
CA ASN A 150 12.53 40.24 22.93
C ASN A 150 12.94 41.59 22.31
N LYS A 151 14.23 41.79 22.03
CA LYS A 151 14.68 42.90 21.15
C LYS A 151 14.89 42.36 19.74
N LYS A 152 13.86 42.61 18.93
CA LYS A 152 13.88 42.70 17.46
C LYS A 152 15.27 43.13 16.97
N ARG A 153 16.10 42.18 16.54
CA ARG A 153 17.34 42.48 15.82
C ARG A 153 17.01 42.42 14.33
N ARG A 154 16.58 43.56 13.79
CA ARG A 154 16.71 43.84 12.35
C ARG A 154 18.21 43.81 12.08
N LEU A 155 18.70 42.79 11.37
CA LEU A 155 20.01 42.87 10.74
C LEU A 155 19.80 43.31 9.29
N LYS A 156 20.57 44.33 8.92
CA LYS A 156 20.49 45.02 7.64
C LYS A 156 20.87 44.10 6.48
N GLN A 157 20.24 44.40 5.36
CA GLN A 157 20.49 43.95 4.01
C GLN A 157 21.84 44.52 3.54
N ASP A 158 22.75 43.66 3.08
CA ASP A 158 23.80 44.03 2.13
C ASP A 158 23.69 43.09 0.94
N GLY A 159 23.54 43.68 -0.25
CA GLY A 159 23.22 42.99 -1.48
C GLY A 159 24.44 42.47 -2.21
N VAL A 160 24.23 41.37 -2.93
CA VAL A 160 24.83 41.07 -4.23
C VAL A 160 23.76 40.35 -5.06
N SER A 161 23.29 41.04 -6.10
CA SER A 161 22.80 40.60 -7.42
C SER A 161 23.22 39.17 -7.85
N ASP A 162 22.50 38.35 -8.61
CA ASP A 162 21.29 38.47 -9.45
C ASP A 162 20.71 37.05 -9.68
N ASP A 163 19.47 37.03 -10.18
CA ASP A 163 18.87 36.02 -11.07
C ASP A 163 17.94 34.91 -10.50
N ASP A 164 16.65 35.27 -10.56
CA ASP A 164 15.53 34.54 -11.19
C ASP A 164 14.36 33.98 -10.33
N SER A 165 13.18 34.55 -10.65
CA SER A 165 11.74 34.23 -10.45
C SER A 165 11.25 33.39 -9.22
N VAL A 166 10.55 33.95 -8.21
CA VAL A 166 9.10 34.33 -8.11
C VAL A 166 8.16 33.08 -8.18
N THR A 167 7.42 32.61 -7.16
CA THR A 167 6.56 33.22 -6.12
C THR A 167 6.23 32.20 -5.00
N PRO A 168 5.91 32.62 -3.75
CA PRO A 168 5.34 31.76 -2.71
C PRO A 168 3.81 31.92 -2.62
N LEU A 169 3.05 30.84 -2.82
CA LEU A 169 1.59 30.86 -2.62
C LEU A 169 1.25 30.74 -1.13
N THR A 170 0.63 31.79 -0.59
CA THR A 170 0.02 31.84 0.74
C THR A 170 -1.48 31.55 0.65
N VAL A 171 -1.90 30.48 1.34
CA VAL A 171 -3.19 30.21 2.02
C VAL A 171 -4.50 30.44 1.26
N ARG A 172 -5.29 29.37 1.09
CA ARG A 172 -6.72 29.38 1.46
C ARG A 172 -7.18 28.03 2.00
N LEU A 173 -7.57 28.03 3.28
CA LEU A 173 -8.57 27.11 3.82
C LEU A 173 -9.90 27.44 3.13
N SER A 174 -10.44 26.51 2.37
CA SER A 174 -11.84 26.53 1.95
C SER A 174 -12.58 25.44 2.70
N ASN A 175 -13.33 25.86 3.72
CA ASN A 175 -14.53 25.18 4.15
C ASN A 175 -15.55 25.21 3.01
N THR A 176 -16.08 24.06 2.60
CA THR A 176 -17.41 23.95 1.99
C THR A 176 -18.04 22.62 2.38
N ASN A 177 -19.23 22.73 3.01
CA ASN A 177 -20.20 21.67 3.23
C ASN A 177 -20.66 21.06 1.89
N LEU A 178 -20.76 19.73 1.84
CA LEU A 178 -22.02 18.99 1.62
C LEU A 178 -21.85 17.54 2.08
#